data_AF-E2BEI3-F1
#
_entry.id   AF-E2BEI3-F1
#
_cell.length_a   1.000
_cell.length_b   1.000
_cell.length_c   1.000
_cell.angle_alpha   90.00
_cell.angle_beta   90.00
_cell.angle_gamma   90.00
#
_symmetry.space_group_name_H-M   'P 1'
#
loop_
_entity.id
_entity.type
_entity.pdbx_description
1 polymer ?
#
loop_
_entity_poly.entity_id
_entity_poly.type
_entity_poly.pdbx_seq_one_letter_code
_entity_poly.pdbx_strand_id
1 'polypeptide(L)'
;SFNLDDVTDNEEIWIMDIPKSIDPKELHGQKINLSDKSKLKIKEKRYCAVVHDITYNITCVFRTGREEPQYKTVNIKPVGLLTVRRKLSGALRMEPTPLQNCTMPVFPDELKIRHPLLGINYDGKVRKKSKKHHSVKKKIKL
;
A
#
# COMPACT_ATOMS: atom_id res chain seq x y z
N SER A 1 -39.24 -9.29 9.01
CA SER A 1 -38.21 -9.04 10.04
C SER A 1 -37.34 -10.27 10.09
N PHE A 2 -36.03 -10.11 10.26
CA PHE A 2 -35.09 -11.22 10.41
C PHE A 2 -34.83 -11.47 11.90
N ASN A 3 -34.88 -12.74 12.31
CA ASN A 3 -34.87 -13.19 13.70
C ASN A 3 -33.79 -14.28 13.90
N LEU A 4 -33.52 -14.66 15.16
CA LEU A 4 -32.55 -15.70 15.47
C LEU A 4 -32.93 -17.07 14.88
N ASP A 5 -34.23 -17.40 14.88
CA ASP A 5 -34.72 -18.67 14.34
C ASP A 5 -34.62 -18.76 12.81
N ASP A 6 -34.35 -17.63 12.13
CA ASP A 6 -34.12 -17.58 10.68
C ASP A 6 -32.65 -17.92 10.33
N VAL A 7 -31.75 -18.04 11.32
CA VAL A 7 -30.34 -18.43 11.13
C VAL A 7 -30.21 -19.92 11.44
N THR A 8 -29.98 -20.74 10.42
CA THR A 8 -29.75 -22.18 10.59
C THR A 8 -28.26 -22.54 10.63
N ASP A 9 -27.92 -23.68 11.24
CA ASP A 9 -26.53 -24.18 11.30
C ASP A 9 -25.91 -24.51 9.94
N ASN A 10 -26.73 -24.58 8.88
CA ASN A 10 -26.29 -24.87 7.51
C ASN A 10 -25.98 -23.61 6.70
N GLU A 11 -26.20 -22.42 7.25
CA GLU A 11 -25.96 -21.16 6.55
C GLU A 11 -24.53 -20.67 6.72
N GLU A 12 -23.97 -20.15 5.63
CA GLU A 12 -22.68 -19.47 5.65
C GLU A 12 -22.86 -18.00 6.03
N ILE A 13 -22.31 -17.62 7.18
CA ILE A 13 -22.37 -16.23 7.64
C ILE A 13 -21.12 -15.47 7.18
N TRP A 14 -21.34 -14.39 6.44
CA TRP A 14 -20.30 -13.45 6.03
C TRP A 14 -20.56 -12.09 6.66
N ILE A 15 -19.49 -11.44 7.13
CA ILE A 15 -19.57 -10.06 7.62
C ILE A 15 -19.02 -9.13 6.54
N MET A 16 -19.74 -8.05 6.25
CA MET A 16 -19.29 -7.06 5.26
C MET A 16 -19.22 -5.67 5.89
N ASP A 17 -18.03 -5.08 5.87
CA ASP A 17 -17.80 -3.69 6.19
C ASP A 17 -17.99 -2.83 4.93
N ILE A 18 -18.94 -1.89 5.00
CA ILE A 18 -19.35 -1.05 3.89
C ILE A 18 -19.22 0.41 4.32
N PRO A 19 -18.59 1.27 3.49
CA PRO A 19 -18.53 2.70 3.75
C PRO A 19 -19.92 3.29 3.93
N LYS A 20 -20.10 4.10 4.98
CA LYS A 20 -21.37 4.80 5.28
C LYS A 20 -21.96 5.61 4.12
N SER A 21 -21.14 5.97 3.14
CA SER A 21 -21.58 6.69 1.93
C SER A 21 -22.38 5.83 0.93
N ILE A 22 -22.46 4.52 1.14
CA ILE A 22 -23.17 3.58 0.27
C ILE A 22 -24.48 3.19 0.98
N ASP A 23 -25.60 3.37 0.30
CA ASP A 23 -26.87 2.76 0.71
C ASP A 23 -26.81 1.26 0.41
N PRO A 24 -26.98 0.35 1.40
CA PRO A 24 -26.97 -1.09 1.18
C PRO A 24 -27.94 -1.56 0.09
N LYS A 25 -29.04 -0.84 -0.18
CA LYS A 25 -29.98 -1.17 -1.26
C LYS A 25 -29.34 -1.07 -2.64
N GLU A 26 -28.32 -0.24 -2.82
CA GLU A 26 -27.59 -0.08 -4.08
C GLU A 26 -26.68 -1.29 -4.41
N LEU A 27 -26.49 -2.20 -3.44
CA LEU A 27 -25.77 -3.46 -3.64
C LEU A 27 -26.67 -4.56 -4.21
N HIS A 28 -27.99 -4.37 -4.22
CA HIS A 28 -28.92 -5.36 -4.74
C HIS A 28 -28.64 -5.66 -6.23
N GLY A 29 -28.52 -6.95 -6.56
CA GLY A 29 -28.19 -7.42 -7.92
C GLY A 29 -26.72 -7.32 -8.31
N GLN A 30 -25.85 -6.78 -7.44
CA GLN A 30 -24.41 -6.78 -7.68
C GLN A 30 -23.81 -8.16 -7.39
N LYS A 31 -22.85 -8.58 -8.20
CA LYS A 31 -22.08 -9.82 -7.96
C LYS A 31 -20.79 -9.50 -7.22
N ILE A 32 -20.56 -10.22 -6.13
CA ILE A 32 -19.32 -10.16 -5.35
C ILE A 32 -18.68 -11.55 -5.41
N ASN A 33 -17.45 -11.61 -5.91
CA ASN A 33 -16.61 -12.78 -5.81
C ASN A 33 -16.01 -12.85 -4.40
N LEU A 34 -16.18 -14.00 -3.75
CA LEU A 34 -15.67 -14.31 -2.40
C LEU A 34 -14.27 -14.95 -2.43
N SER A 35 -13.74 -15.32 -3.60
CA SER A 35 -12.41 -15.91 -3.72
C SER A 35 -11.30 -14.88 -3.92
N ASP A 36 -11.63 -13.69 -4.46
CA ASP A 36 -10.66 -12.64 -4.79
C ASP A 36 -11.33 -11.26 -4.79
N LYS A 37 -10.54 -10.21 -5.05
CA LYS A 37 -10.96 -8.82 -5.12
C LYS A 37 -12.02 -8.61 -6.19
N SER A 38 -13.17 -8.09 -5.77
CA SER A 38 -14.26 -7.75 -6.68
C SER A 38 -14.30 -6.26 -6.99
N LYS A 39 -14.47 -5.90 -8.26
CA LYS A 39 -14.65 -4.51 -8.68
C LYS A 39 -16.15 -4.20 -8.70
N LEU A 40 -16.56 -3.17 -7.96
CA LEU A 40 -17.95 -2.73 -7.88
C LEU A 40 -18.08 -1.33 -8.45
N LYS A 41 -19.16 -1.05 -9.16
CA LYS A 41 -19.53 0.31 -9.57
C LYS A 41 -20.90 0.61 -8.98
N ILE A 42 -20.90 1.57 -8.06
CA ILE A 42 -22.10 2.00 -7.34
C ILE A 42 -22.31 3.46 -7.70
N LYS A 43 -23.40 3.74 -8.41
CA LYS A 43 -23.63 5.02 -9.10
C LYS A 43 -22.44 5.33 -10.02
N GLU A 44 -21.77 6.46 -9.80
CA GLU A 44 -20.61 6.91 -10.58
C GLU A 44 -19.26 6.57 -9.91
N LYS A 45 -19.29 6.04 -8.68
CA LYS A 45 -18.09 5.77 -7.89
C LYS A 45 -17.67 4.32 -8.06
N ARG A 46 -16.35 4.11 -8.17
CA ARG A 46 -15.75 2.78 -8.24
C ARG A 46 -15.36 2.34 -6.84
N TYR A 47 -15.64 1.08 -6.53
CA TYR A 47 -15.29 0.44 -5.28
C TYR A 47 -14.57 -0.89 -5.55
N CYS A 48 -13.95 -1.42 -4.51
CA CYS A 48 -13.32 -2.73 -4.48
C CYS A 48 -13.80 -3.43 -3.23
N ALA A 49 -14.42 -4.60 -3.35
CA ALA A 49 -14.58 -5.50 -2.23
C ALA A 49 -13.31 -6.36 -2.13
N VAL A 50 -12.82 -6.56 -0.92
CA VAL A 50 -11.65 -7.38 -0.61
C VAL A 50 -12.08 -8.36 0.47
N VAL A 51 -11.74 -9.62 0.26
CA VAL A 51 -12.01 -10.69 1.22
C VAL A 51 -10.82 -10.80 2.17
N HIS A 52 -11.13 -11.00 3.43
CA HIS A 52 -10.20 -11.17 4.53
C HIS A 52 -10.53 -12.45 5.27
N ASP A 53 -9.48 -13.24 5.53
CA ASP A 53 -9.58 -14.39 6.42
C ASP A 53 -9.84 -13.90 7.85
N ILE A 54 -10.71 -14.60 8.55
CA ILE A 54 -11.07 -14.29 9.93
C ILE A 54 -10.80 -15.50 10.81
N THR A 55 -10.04 -15.28 11.88
CA THR A 55 -9.65 -16.35 12.82
C THR A 55 -10.40 -16.28 14.14
N TYR A 56 -11.27 -15.28 14.31
CA TYR A 56 -11.97 -15.01 15.56
C TYR A 56 -13.49 -15.03 15.38
N ASN A 57 -14.19 -15.34 16.47
CA ASN A 57 -15.64 -15.32 16.51
C ASN A 57 -16.15 -13.89 16.65
N ILE A 58 -17.33 -13.63 16.10
CA ILE A 58 -18.02 -12.35 16.24
C ILE A 58 -19.25 -12.55 17.12
N THR A 59 -19.41 -11.68 18.10
CA THR A 59 -20.59 -11.65 18.96
C THR A 59 -21.66 -10.79 18.31
N CYS A 60 -22.77 -11.39 17.92
CA CYS A 60 -23.92 -10.72 17.33
C CYS A 60 -25.12 -10.74 18.28
N VAL A 61 -25.98 -9.72 18.18
CA VAL A 61 -27.23 -9.62 18.94
C VAL A 61 -28.37 -9.80 17.96
N PHE A 62 -29.15 -10.88 18.13
CA PHE A 62 -30.29 -11.19 17.28
C PHE A 62 -31.59 -10.98 18.04
N ARG A 63 -32.64 -10.58 17.31
CA ARG A 63 -34.01 -10.56 17.83
C ARG A 63 -34.52 -12.00 17.95
N THR A 64 -35.13 -12.36 19.07
CA THR A 64 -35.63 -13.73 19.31
C THR A 64 -37.03 -13.98 18.74
N GLY A 65 -37.75 -12.92 18.34
CA GLY A 65 -39.16 -13.00 17.94
C GLY A 65 -40.14 -13.19 19.10
N ARG A 66 -39.65 -13.31 20.34
CA ARG A 66 -40.45 -13.46 21.57
C ARG A 66 -40.64 -12.11 22.26
N GLU A 67 -41.65 -12.01 23.14
CA GLU A 67 -41.86 -10.81 23.95
C GLU A 67 -40.75 -10.63 24.99
N GLU A 68 -40.32 -11.69 25.66
CA GLU A 68 -39.15 -11.69 26.55
C GLU A 68 -38.40 -13.05 26.52
N PRO A 69 -37.05 -13.05 26.46
CA PRO A 69 -36.18 -11.89 26.17
C PRO A 69 -36.27 -11.51 24.68
N GLN A 70 -36.37 -10.21 24.37
CA GLN A 70 -36.50 -9.71 22.98
C GLN A 70 -35.25 -9.92 22.13
N TYR A 71 -34.08 -9.93 22.76
CA TYR A 71 -32.78 -10.07 22.12
C TYR A 71 -31.95 -11.14 22.80
N LYS A 72 -31.09 -11.79 22.01
CA LYS A 72 -30.13 -12.77 22.51
C LYS A 72 -28.78 -12.54 21.84
N THR A 73 -27.75 -12.58 22.67
CA THR A 73 -26.36 -12.53 22.22
C THR A 73 -25.89 -13.92 21.80
N VAL A 74 -25.28 -14.02 20.62
CA VAL A 74 -24.80 -15.28 20.04
C VAL A 74 -23.41 -15.06 19.46
N ASN A 75 -22.52 -16.01 19.74
CA ASN A 75 -21.19 -16.02 19.12
C ASN A 75 -21.25 -16.82 17.83
N ILE A 76 -20.99 -16.14 16.72
CA ILE A 76 -20.94 -16.74 15.39
C ILE A 76 -19.49 -16.86 14.93
N LYS A 77 -19.21 -17.95 14.21
CA LYS A 77 -17.94 -18.13 13.51
C LYS A 77 -18.19 -17.85 12.03
N PRO A 78 -17.98 -16.62 11.55
CA PRO A 78 -18.21 -16.29 10.16
C PRO A 78 -17.24 -17.05 9.25
N VAL A 79 -17.68 -17.31 8.02
CA VAL A 79 -16.86 -17.93 6.97
C VAL A 79 -15.77 -16.96 6.51
N GLY A 80 -16.08 -15.67 6.48
CA GLY A 80 -15.11 -14.64 6.15
C GLY A 80 -15.60 -13.22 6.38
N LEU A 81 -14.68 -12.28 6.23
CA LEU A 81 -14.93 -10.85 6.32
C LEU A 81 -14.70 -10.20 4.95
N LEU A 82 -15.60 -9.33 4.52
CA LEU A 82 -15.45 -8.51 3.33
C LEU A 82 -15.30 -7.05 3.73
N THR A 83 -14.37 -6.35 3.11
CA THR A 83 -14.25 -4.89 3.24
C THR A 83 -14.42 -4.23 1.89
N VAL A 84 -15.38 -3.31 1.80
CA VAL A 84 -15.61 -2.48 0.61
C VAL A 84 -14.84 -1.18 0.75
N ARG A 85 -13.96 -0.88 -0.20
CA ARG A 85 -13.19 0.37 -0.22
C ARG A 85 -13.39 1.14 -1.51
N ARG A 86 -13.44 2.46 -1.42
CA ARG A 86 -13.52 3.34 -2.60
C ARG A 86 -12.22 3.29 -3.38
N LYS A 87 -12.32 3.11 -4.69
CA LYS A 87 -11.20 3.29 -5.61
C LYS A 87 -11.09 4.77 -5.98
N LEU A 88 -9.95 5.35 -5.66
CA LEU A 88 -9.58 6.67 -6.17
C LEU A 88 -9.23 6.54 -7.66
N SER A 89 -9.58 7.56 -8.44
CA SER A 89 -9.01 7.69 -9.78
C SER A 89 -7.50 7.86 -9.63
N GLY A 90 -6.72 7.09 -10.39
CA GLY A 90 -5.27 7.23 -10.40
C GLY A 90 -4.89 8.66 -10.74
N ALA A 91 -3.79 9.15 -10.15
CA ALA A 91 -3.25 10.46 -10.49
C ALA A 91 -3.08 10.54 -12.01
N LEU A 92 -3.51 11.65 -12.60
CA LEU A 92 -3.18 11.95 -13.99
C LEU A 92 -1.65 11.88 -14.06
N ARG A 93 -1.10 11.12 -15.02
CA ARG A 93 0.32 11.21 -15.31
C ARG A 93 0.57 12.63 -15.81
N MET A 94 0.99 13.50 -14.90
CA MET A 94 1.53 14.79 -15.28
C MET A 94 2.88 14.50 -15.90
N GLU A 95 3.04 14.90 -17.15
CA GLU A 95 4.38 15.03 -17.72
C GLU A 95 5.17 15.95 -16.77
N PRO A 96 6.39 15.56 -16.37
CA PRO A 96 7.22 16.43 -15.56
C PRO A 96 7.33 17.77 -16.28
N THR A 97 6.92 18.85 -15.60
CA THR A 97 7.15 20.20 -16.12
C THR A 97 8.64 20.29 -16.44
N PRO A 98 9.02 20.65 -17.69
CA PRO A 98 10.42 20.80 -18.01
C PRO A 98 10.99 21.80 -17.01
N LEU A 99 11.99 21.36 -16.25
CA LEU A 99 12.79 22.25 -15.41
C LEU A 99 13.33 23.32 -16.35
N GLN A 100 12.75 24.51 -16.29
CA GLN A 100 13.17 25.64 -17.08
C GLN A 100 14.61 25.92 -16.68
N ASN A 101 15.53 25.47 -17.52
CA ASN A 101 16.98 25.47 -17.35
C ASN A 101 17.40 25.53 -15.89
N CYS A 102 17.51 24.37 -15.22
CA CYS A 102 18.34 24.29 -14.03
C CYS A 102 19.76 24.67 -14.46
N THR A 103 20.07 25.97 -14.43
CA THR A 103 21.43 26.46 -14.46
C THR A 103 22.05 25.85 -13.21
N MET A 104 22.76 24.74 -13.40
CA MET A 104 23.60 24.18 -12.34
C MET A 104 24.33 25.35 -11.70
N PRO A 105 24.27 25.52 -10.37
CA PRO A 105 24.99 26.61 -9.73
C PRO A 105 26.43 26.53 -10.24
N VAL A 106 26.88 27.61 -10.88
CA VAL A 106 28.20 27.67 -11.51
C VAL A 106 29.19 27.32 -10.42
N PHE A 107 29.99 26.28 -10.68
CA PHE A 107 30.99 25.86 -9.72
C PHE A 107 31.94 27.03 -9.49
N PRO A 108 32.23 27.42 -8.24
CA PRO A 108 33.08 28.58 -7.99
C PRO A 108 34.45 28.39 -8.61
N ASP A 109 34.88 29.37 -9.39
CA ASP A 109 36.26 29.48 -9.81
C ASP A 109 37.13 29.93 -8.62
N GLU A 110 38.42 29.59 -8.63
CA GLU A 110 39.40 29.94 -7.57
C GLU A 110 39.27 29.20 -6.22
N LEU A 111 38.97 27.90 -6.24
CA LEU A 111 39.02 27.09 -5.02
C LEU A 111 40.43 27.07 -4.40
N LYS A 112 40.54 27.58 -3.17
CA LYS A 112 41.76 27.50 -2.37
C LYS A 112 41.98 26.07 -1.90
N ILE A 113 43.13 25.49 -2.25
CA ILE A 113 43.55 24.19 -1.71
C ILE A 113 43.78 24.34 -0.21
N ARG A 114 43.10 23.51 0.59
CA ARG A 114 43.32 23.42 2.05
C ARG A 114 43.76 22.02 2.39
N HIS A 115 44.92 21.91 3.02
CA HIS A 115 45.36 20.62 3.54
C HIS A 115 44.56 20.30 4.81
N PRO A 116 43.99 19.10 4.94
CA PRO A 116 43.11 18.77 6.07
C PRO A 116 43.80 18.93 7.44
N LEU A 117 45.13 18.80 7.51
CA LEU A 117 45.90 18.98 8.74
C LEU A 117 46.68 20.31 8.83
N LEU A 118 47.03 20.91 7.69
CA LEU A 118 47.94 22.07 7.64
C LEU A 118 47.23 23.35 7.17
N GLY A 119 45.92 23.25 6.91
CA GLY A 119 45.05 24.36 6.54
C GLY A 119 45.55 25.10 5.30
N ILE A 120 45.54 26.43 5.40
CA ILE A 120 45.96 27.37 4.35
C ILE A 120 47.48 27.48 4.18
N ASN A 121 48.27 26.96 5.12
CA ASN A 121 49.73 27.06 5.13
C ASN A 121 50.41 25.94 4.32
N TYR A 122 49.64 25.23 3.50
CA TYR A 122 50.14 24.12 2.72
C TYR A 122 50.76 24.58 1.40
N ASP A 123 52.09 24.60 1.34
CA ASP A 123 52.89 25.10 0.21
C ASP A 123 52.90 24.15 -1.03
N GLY A 124 51.98 23.19 -1.11
CA GLY A 124 51.73 22.37 -2.33
C GLY A 124 52.86 21.47 -2.81
N LYS A 125 54.04 21.46 -2.18
CA LYS A 125 55.25 20.73 -2.62
C LYS A 125 55.20 19.24 -2.22
N VAL A 126 54.24 18.48 -2.75
CA VAL A 126 54.37 17.02 -2.77
C VAL A 126 55.35 16.64 -3.85
N ARG A 127 56.63 16.41 -3.48
CA ARG A 127 57.60 15.77 -4.38
C ARG A 127 57.09 14.36 -4.72
N LYS A 128 56.44 14.20 -5.86
CA LYS A 128 56.09 12.88 -6.42
C LYS A 128 57.40 12.18 -6.79
N LYS A 129 57.90 11.28 -5.94
CA LYS A 129 58.91 10.30 -6.37
C LYS A 129 58.20 9.32 -7.30
N SER A 130 58.40 9.46 -8.61
CA SER A 130 57.90 8.52 -9.60
C SER A 130 58.54 7.15 -9.35
N LYS A 131 57.79 6.21 -8.77
CA LYS A 131 58.18 4.80 -8.78
C LYS A 131 58.01 4.30 -10.21
N LYS A 132 59.11 4.03 -10.91
CA LYS A 132 59.10 3.33 -12.20
C LYS A 132 58.57 1.92 -11.96
N HIS A 133 57.34 1.64 -12.37
CA HIS A 133 56.85 0.27 -12.47
C HIS A 133 57.47 -0.39 -13.70
N HIS A 134 58.25 -1.46 -13.51
CA HIS A 134 58.66 -2.34 -14.60
C HIS A 134 57.45 -3.17 -15.07
N SER A 135 57.04 -2.99 -16.33
CA SER A 135 56.03 -3.81 -16.97
C SER A 135 56.68 -5.10 -17.50
N VAL A 136 56.43 -6.21 -16.82
CA VAL A 136 56.80 -7.54 -17.32
C VAL A 136 55.78 -7.95 -18.39
N LYS A 137 56.20 -8.00 -19.66
CA LYS A 137 55.38 -8.54 -20.76
C LYS A 137 55.33 -10.06 -20.64
N LYS A 138 54.15 -10.63 -20.32
CA LYS A 138 53.88 -12.07 -20.48
C LYS A 138 53.68 -12.37 -21.98
N LYS A 139 54.56 -13.20 -22.56
CA LYS A 139 54.31 -13.84 -23.86
C LYS A 139 53.29 -14.96 -23.65
N ILE A 140 52.18 -14.88 -24.39
CA ILE A 140 51.23 -15.98 -24.54
C ILE A 140 51.81 -16.90 -25.63
N LYS A 141 52.05 -18.18 -25.31
CA LYS A 141 52.29 -19.22 -26.31
C LYS A 141 50.93 -19.78 -26.73
N LEU A 142 50.73 -19.84 -28.05
CA LEU A 142 49.64 -20.55 -28.72
C LEU A 142 49.68 -22.04 -28.39
#